data_AF-A0A7K2VQK7-F1
#
_entry.id   AF-A0A7K2VQK7-F1
#
_cell.length_a   1.000
_cell.length_b   1.000
_cell.length_c   1.000
_cell.angle_alpha   90.00
_cell.angle_beta   90.00
_cell.angle_gamma   90.00
#
_symmetry.space_group_name_H-M   'P 1'
#
loop_
_entity.id
_entity.type
_entity.pdbx_description
1 polymer ?
#
loop_
_entity_poly.entity_id
_entity_poly.type
_entity_poly.pdbx_seq_one_letter_code
_entity_poly.pdbx_strand_id
1 'polypeptide(L)'
;MRIVITGGFGFLGRQVAERLLENRTFAGAPVDRLVLADRFVPDASPLATDPLVEVVRGDLTERLGQLFAEPVDAVIHLASAVS
;
A
#
# COMPACT_ATOMS: atom_id res chain seq x y z
N MET A 1 8.43 -9.96 -2.99
CA MET A 1 8.54 -8.99 -1.89
C MET A 1 7.18 -8.47 -1.43
N ARG A 2 7.07 -8.20 -0.14
CA ARG A 2 5.94 -7.54 0.52
C ARG A 2 6.27 -6.05 0.73
N ILE A 3 5.55 -5.18 0.02
CA ILE A 3 5.69 -3.73 0.10
C ILE A 3 4.48 -3.13 0.83
N VAL A 4 4.71 -2.23 1.77
CA VAL A 4 3.65 -1.45 2.44
C VAL A 4 3.69 -0.01 1.96
N ILE A 5 2.57 0.50 1.44
CA ILE A 5 2.37 1.92 1.14
C ILE A 5 1.37 2.49 2.14
N THR A 6 1.80 3.44 2.96
CA THR A 6 0.87 4.23 3.81
C THR A 6 0.39 5.45 3.05
N GLY A 7 -0.89 5.82 3.16
CA GLY A 7 -1.47 6.84 2.30
C GLY A 7 -1.67 6.32 0.86
N GLY A 8 -1.90 5.01 0.73
CA GLY A 8 -1.91 4.29 -0.54
C GLY A 8 -3.00 4.72 -1.52
N PHE A 9 -4.07 5.36 -1.06
CA PHE A 9 -5.14 5.90 -1.92
C PHE A 9 -5.07 7.42 -2.09
N GLY A 10 -4.08 8.07 -1.46
CA GLY A 10 -3.74 9.47 -1.71
C GLY A 10 -3.23 9.73 -3.14
N PHE A 11 -2.99 11.00 -3.48
CA PHE A 11 -2.56 11.41 -4.82
C PHE A 11 -1.27 10.72 -5.29
N LEU A 12 -0.24 10.70 -4.44
CA LEU A 12 1.02 10.04 -4.75
C LEU A 12 0.93 8.53 -4.53
N GLY A 13 0.24 8.09 -3.47
CA GLY A 13 0.09 6.68 -3.13
C GLY A 13 -0.48 5.86 -4.28
N ARG A 14 -1.54 6.36 -4.92
CA ARG A 14 -2.16 5.64 -6.04
C ARG A 14 -1.21 5.49 -7.23
N GLN A 15 -0.48 6.55 -7.58
CA GLN A 15 0.42 6.54 -8.74
C GLN A 15 1.61 5.59 -8.51
N VAL A 16 2.13 5.56 -7.29
CA VAL A 16 3.17 4.59 -6.91
C VAL A 16 2.63 3.17 -6.95
N ALA A 17 1.43 2.93 -6.40
CA ALA A 17 0.79 1.62 -6.41
C ALA A 17 0.54 1.11 -7.83
N GLU A 18 -0.07 1.95 -8.68
CA GLU A 18 -0.31 1.66 -10.11
C GLU A 18 0.99 1.26 -10.80
N ARG A 19 2.07 2.05 -10.61
CA ARG A 19 3.34 1.76 -11.27
C ARG A 19 4.00 0.48 -10.76
N LEU A 20 3.87 0.15 -9.48
CA LEU A 20 4.38 -1.11 -8.93
C LEU A 20 3.60 -2.31 -9.46
N LEU A 21 2.28 -2.19 -9.60
CA LEU A 21 1.43 -3.26 -10.15
C LEU A 21 1.64 -3.45 -11.65
N GLU A 22 1.89 -2.39 -12.40
CA GLU A 22 2.28 -2.48 -13.82
C GLU A 22 3.62 -3.22 -13.99
N ASN A 23 4.63 -2.87 -13.18
CA ASN A 23 5.97 -3.42 -13.32
C ASN A 23 6.13 -4.81 -12.70
N ARG A 24 5.29 -5.17 -11.71
CA ARG A 24 5.34 -6.41 -10.91
C ARG A 24 6.70 -6.69 -10.26
N THR A 25 7.60 -5.71 -10.25
CA THR A 25 8.98 -5.82 -9.79
C THR A 25 9.39 -4.49 -9.15
N PHE A 26 10.28 -4.58 -8.16
CA PHE A 26 10.89 -3.43 -7.49
C PHE A 26 12.31 -3.81 -7.08
N ALA A 27 13.27 -2.92 -7.26
CA ALA A 27 14.68 -3.18 -6.97
C ALA A 27 15.24 -4.51 -7.55
N GLY A 28 14.76 -4.93 -8.73
CA GLY A 28 15.20 -6.17 -9.40
C GLY A 28 14.59 -7.47 -8.86
N ALA A 29 13.65 -7.40 -7.92
CA ALA A 29 12.95 -8.56 -7.37
C ALA A 29 11.42 -8.46 -7.58
N PRO A 30 10.69 -9.61 -7.68
CA PRO A 30 9.25 -9.62 -7.89
C PRO A 30 8.48 -9.05 -6.70
N VAL A 31 7.39 -8.33 -6.97
CA VAL A 31 6.41 -7.90 -5.96
C VAL A 31 5.38 -9.01 -5.80
N ASP A 32 5.29 -9.59 -4.61
CA ASP A 32 4.39 -10.70 -4.30
C ASP A 32 3.17 -10.23 -3.50
N ARG A 33 3.29 -9.10 -2.79
CA ARG A 33 2.18 -8.49 -2.06
C ARG A 33 2.40 -6.98 -1.94
N LEU A 34 1.39 -6.21 -2.28
CA LEU A 34 1.34 -4.76 -2.13
C LEU A 34 0.23 -4.40 -1.13
N VAL A 35 0.63 -3.94 0.05
CA VAL A 35 -0.30 -3.54 1.11
C VAL A 35 -0.57 -2.04 1.00
N LEU A 36 -1.81 -1.65 0.75
CA LEU A 36 -2.24 -0.26 0.73
C LEU A 36 -2.93 0.07 2.04
N ALA A 37 -2.23 0.80 2.90
CA ALA A 37 -2.73 1.26 4.19
C ALA A 37 -3.24 2.70 4.07
N ASP A 38 -4.52 2.92 4.35
CA ASP A 38 -5.11 4.26 4.27
C ASP A 38 -6.36 4.38 5.15
N ARG A 39 -6.63 5.60 5.61
CA ARG A 39 -7.89 5.95 6.29
C ARG A 39 -9.05 5.98 5.31
N PHE A 40 -8.79 6.48 4.10
CA PHE A 40 -9.77 6.60 3.04
C PHE A 40 -9.50 5.57 1.95
N VAL A 41 -10.48 4.71 1.67
CA VAL A 41 -10.43 3.71 0.59
C VAL A 41 -11.63 3.96 -0.31
N PRO A 42 -11.44 4.29 -1.60
CA PRO A 42 -12.55 4.43 -2.54
C PRO A 42 -13.23 3.08 -2.78
N ASP A 43 -14.57 3.04 -2.73
CA ASP A 43 -15.37 1.80 -2.83
C ASP A 43 -15.14 1.02 -4.14
N ALA A 44 -14.73 1.70 -5.22
CA ALA A 44 -14.54 1.12 -6.55
C ALA A 44 -13.12 1.33 -7.10
N SER A 45 -12.10 1.37 -6.24
CA SER A 45 -10.72 1.54 -6.71
C SER A 45 -10.24 0.30 -7.50
N PRO A 46 -9.76 0.46 -8.75
CA PRO A 46 -9.16 -0.64 -9.50
C PRO A 46 -7.98 -1.30 -8.78
N LEU A 47 -7.24 -0.52 -7.98
CA LEU A 47 -6.15 -1.02 -7.14
C LEU A 47 -6.62 -2.12 -6.20
N ALA A 48 -7.79 -1.97 -5.59
CA ALA A 48 -8.33 -2.94 -4.64
C ALA A 48 -8.78 -4.25 -5.30
N THR A 49 -8.83 -4.31 -6.63
CA THR A 49 -9.20 -5.50 -7.40
C THR A 49 -8.01 -6.31 -7.90
N ASP A 50 -6.78 -5.77 -7.81
CA ASP A 50 -5.58 -6.49 -8.23
C ASP A 50 -5.26 -7.63 -7.24
N PRO A 51 -4.95 -8.85 -7.71
CA PRO A 51 -4.69 -9.99 -6.82
C PRO A 51 -3.46 -9.84 -5.92
N LEU A 52 -2.52 -8.94 -6.23
CA LEU A 52 -1.38 -8.67 -5.35
C LEU A 52 -1.72 -7.66 -4.25
N VAL A 53 -2.88 -7.01 -4.29
CA VAL A 53 -3.22 -5.91 -3.39
C VAL A 53 -3.96 -6.41 -2.15
N GLU A 54 -3.43 -6.06 -0.99
CA GLU A 54 -4.12 -6.15 0.29
C GLU A 54 -4.46 -4.74 0.76
N VAL A 55 -5.73 -4.49 1.09
CA VAL A 55 -6.16 -3.18 1.61
C VAL A 55 -6.29 -3.23 3.12
N VAL A 56 -5.58 -2.33 3.80
CA VAL A 56 -5.70 -2.13 5.24
C VAL A 56 -6.32 -0.77 5.52
N ARG A 57 -7.64 -0.78 5.78
CA ARG A 57 -8.41 0.42 6.06
C ARG A 57 -8.38 0.80 7.55
N GLY A 58 -8.08 2.05 7.85
CA GLY A 58 -8.19 2.61 9.20
C GLY A 58 -7.11 3.63 9.53
N ASP A 59 -7.11 4.12 10.77
CA ASP A 59 -6.04 5.00 11.23
C ASP A 59 -4.71 4.25 11.25
N LEU A 60 -3.67 4.87 10.68
CA LEU A 60 -2.36 4.22 10.56
C LEU A 60 -1.81 3.79 11.92
N THR A 61 -1.99 4.62 12.96
CA THR A 61 -1.45 4.35 14.31
C THR A 61 -2.09 3.12 14.94
N GLU A 62 -3.37 2.87 14.66
CA GLU A 62 -4.12 1.71 15.13
C GLU A 62 -3.82 0.44 14.32
N ARG A 63 -3.32 0.61 13.08
CA ARG A 63 -3.07 -0.50 12.14
C ARG A 63 -1.62 -0.98 12.12
N LEU A 64 -0.69 -0.31 12.80
CA LEU A 64 0.74 -0.70 12.81
C LEU A 64 0.94 -2.18 13.21
N GLY A 65 0.23 -2.65 14.24
CA GLY A 65 0.32 -4.04 14.69
C GLY A 65 -0.06 -5.05 13.61
N GLN A 66 -1.10 -4.76 12.82
CA GLN A 66 -1.51 -5.59 11.68
C GLN A 66 -0.50 -5.50 10.53
N LEU A 67 -0.06 -4.30 10.17
CA LEU A 67 0.85 -4.07 9.04
C LEU A 67 2.20 -4.76 9.22
N PHE A 68 2.70 -4.80 10.46
CA PHE A 68 4.01 -5.35 10.79
C PHE A 68 3.94 -6.68 11.56
N ALA A 69 2.77 -7.35 11.56
CA ALA A 69 2.63 -8.72 12.09
C ALA A 69 3.43 -9.74 11.27
N GLU A 70 3.67 -9.44 10.00
CA GLU A 70 4.54 -10.19 9.09
C GLU A 70 5.71 -9.29 8.64
N PRO A 71 6.86 -9.85 8.26
CA PRO A 71 7.98 -9.07 7.71
C PRO A 71 7.56 -8.19 6.53
N VAL A 72 8.21 -7.03 6.40
CA VAL A 72 8.02 -6.09 5.29
C VAL A 72 9.37 -5.85 4.65
N ASP A 73 9.46 -6.03 3.33
CA ASP A 73 10.72 -5.83 2.60
C ASP A 73 10.97 -4.34 2.29
N ALA A 74 9.89 -3.58 2.06
CA ALA A 74 9.96 -2.15 1.81
C ALA A 74 8.73 -1.39 2.34
N VAL A 75 8.96 -0.20 2.87
CA VAL A 75 7.90 0.74 3.28
C VAL A 75 8.02 2.01 2.45
N ILE A 76 6.93 2.42 1.83
CA ILE A 76 6.79 3.71 1.16
C ILE A 76 5.79 4.55 1.99
N HIS A 77 6.32 5.45 2.82
CA HIS A 77 5.53 6.22 3.75
C HIS A 77 5.06 7.55 3.15
N LEU A 78 3.81 7.60 2.68
CA LEU A 78 3.19 8.80 2.09
C LEU A 78 2.02 9.33 2.93
N ALA A 79 1.72 8.69 4.05
CA ALA A 79 0.68 9.16 4.96
C ALA A 79 1.20 10.37 5.74
N SER A 80 0.43 11.44 5.77
CA SER A 80 0.71 12.61 6.61
C SER A 80 -0.61 13.18 7.14
N ALA A 81 -0.56 13.78 8.32
CA ALA A 81 -1.65 14.63 8.78
C ALA A 81 -1.56 15.95 8.01
N VAL A 82 -2.62 16.30 7.29
CA VAL A 82 -2.76 17.62 6.65
C VAL A 82 -3.66 18.47 7.54
N SER A 83 -3.23 19.70 7.80
CA SER A 83 -3.94 20.70 8.61
C SER A 83 -5.15 21.28 7.89
#